data_AF-A0A177APW0-F1
#
_entry.id   AF-A0A177APW0-F1
#
_cell.length_a   1.000
_cell.length_b   1.000
_cell.length_c   1.000
_cell.angle_alpha   90.00
_cell.angle_beta   90.00
_cell.angle_gamma   90.00
#
_symmetry.space_group_name_H-M   'P 1'
#
loop_
_entity.id
_entity.type
_entity.pdbx_description
1 polymer ?
#
loop_
_entity_poly.entity_id
_entity_poly.type
_entity_poly.pdbx_seq_one_letter_code
_entity_poly.pdbx_strand_id
1 'polypeptide(L)'
;MKLYADSGPNFSVYGMKYLDESRKLLVMFLNLIDRLEKSGYKDGKDMFSIHYDFRYIPNNYMVKHLRTVCTLNLKINQKKITILTHSYGCYQILDALSKLSENFIQKHIEKVILTACPLGGTEKAVIAFLTGHRYIQWNEPSYQIFFIKHTLKYYETTFLMFPNKHFPNYNDVIYINKGKNYTTADIVKTLNNKQFSYYLKGQKVIENIFVFLEKCKKSPLFSLYCAYGEYPNSMNIKSFNKDTNFVEATDGDATVPIKSLQMCSQYTSRNNSKVFLLQSKLNQHRLMIQYPMYFVKIFTPKKGGMINPPVLCRLVFSCFSNKVVAMDGSNFEIIWLYEFLSHKSY
;
A
#
# COMPACT_ATOMS: atom_id res chain seq x y z
N MET A 1 -23.51 -18.97 -12.67
CA MET A 1 -23.26 -17.86 -11.72
C MET A 1 -22.62 -16.74 -12.51
N LYS A 2 -23.39 -15.71 -12.91
CA LYS A 2 -22.89 -14.59 -13.71
C LYS A 2 -21.89 -13.80 -12.86
N LEU A 3 -20.61 -13.98 -13.16
CA LEU A 3 -19.55 -13.07 -12.75
C LEU A 3 -19.91 -11.69 -13.30
N TYR A 4 -19.85 -10.64 -12.48
CA TYR A 4 -20.01 -9.26 -12.91
C TYR A 4 -18.85 -8.86 -13.86
N ALA A 5 -18.91 -9.35 -15.10
CA ALA A 5 -17.92 -9.12 -16.15
C ALA A 5 -18.41 -8.18 -17.26
N ASP A 6 -19.67 -7.72 -17.24
CA ASP A 6 -20.29 -6.99 -18.36
C ASP A 6 -20.74 -5.54 -18.08
N SER A 7 -20.39 -4.96 -16.94
CA SER A 7 -20.36 -3.50 -16.81
C SER A 7 -18.89 -3.08 -16.89
N GLY A 8 -18.54 -2.15 -17.79
CA GLY A 8 -17.17 -1.60 -17.86
C GLY A 8 -16.62 -1.17 -16.49
N PRO A 9 -15.31 -0.89 -16.39
CA PRO A 9 -14.68 -0.68 -15.09
C PRO A 9 -15.42 0.39 -14.27
N ASN A 10 -16.04 -0.06 -13.17
CA ASN A 10 -16.66 0.82 -12.20
C ASN A 10 -15.54 1.45 -11.38
N PHE A 11 -15.30 2.75 -11.58
CA PHE A 11 -14.29 3.52 -10.84
C PHE A 11 -14.82 4.09 -9.51
N SER A 12 -15.94 3.56 -9.02
CA SER A 12 -16.57 4.02 -7.78
C SER A 12 -15.74 3.66 -6.55
N VAL A 13 -15.54 4.64 -5.66
CA VAL A 13 -14.79 4.43 -4.41
C VAL A 13 -15.56 3.63 -3.36
N TYR A 14 -16.86 3.38 -3.55
CA TYR A 14 -17.67 2.68 -2.54
C TYR A 14 -17.20 1.25 -2.29
N GLY A 15 -16.74 0.56 -3.33
CA GLY A 15 -16.15 -0.78 -3.23
C GLY A 15 -14.83 -0.85 -2.44
N MET A 16 -14.30 0.30 -1.99
CA MET A 16 -13.11 0.38 -1.15
C MET A 16 -13.42 0.69 0.33
N LYS A 17 -14.68 0.96 0.68
CA LYS A 17 -15.05 1.29 2.07
C LYS A 17 -14.77 0.10 3.02
N TYR A 18 -15.08 -1.11 2.57
CA TYR A 18 -14.95 -2.36 3.34
C TYR A 18 -14.30 -3.47 2.52
N LEU A 19 -13.63 -4.42 3.19
CA LEU A 19 -13.12 -5.64 2.54
C LEU A 19 -14.25 -6.63 2.19
N ASP A 20 -15.27 -6.68 3.05
CA ASP A 20 -16.50 -7.43 2.81
C ASP A 20 -17.68 -6.46 2.91
N GLU A 21 -18.14 -5.98 1.75
CA GLU A 21 -19.30 -5.09 1.67
C GLU A 21 -20.57 -5.72 2.25
N SER A 22 -20.75 -7.03 2.09
CA SER A 22 -21.97 -7.73 2.52
C SER A 22 -22.11 -7.77 4.04
N ARG A 23 -20.97 -7.82 4.76
CA ARG A 23 -20.95 -7.85 6.22
C ARG A 23 -20.49 -6.52 6.84
N LYS A 24 -20.10 -5.54 6.01
CA LYS A 24 -19.41 -4.31 6.43
C LYS A 24 -18.26 -4.58 7.41
N LEU A 25 -17.61 -5.72 7.23
CA LEU A 25 -16.50 -6.14 8.07
C LEU A 25 -15.20 -5.60 7.49
N LEU A 26 -14.28 -5.26 8.39
CA LEU A 26 -12.94 -4.77 8.08
C LEU A 26 -12.97 -3.46 7.27
N VAL A 27 -13.17 -2.36 7.99
CA VAL A 27 -13.03 -0.99 7.47
C VAL A 27 -11.66 -0.80 6.83
N MET A 28 -11.64 -0.23 5.62
CA MET A 28 -10.42 0.14 4.90
C MET A 28 -10.41 1.65 4.64
N PHE A 29 -11.00 2.10 3.55
CA PHE A 29 -10.99 3.53 3.16
C PHE A 29 -12.21 4.30 3.64
N LEU A 30 -13.16 3.67 4.34
CA LEU A 30 -14.41 4.30 4.79
C LEU A 30 -14.18 5.68 5.42
N ASN A 31 -13.35 5.75 6.46
CA ASN A 31 -13.13 7.00 7.22
C ASN A 31 -12.54 8.11 6.34
N LEU A 32 -11.78 7.72 5.31
CA LEU A 32 -11.11 8.63 4.40
C LEU A 32 -12.07 9.12 3.31
N ILE A 33 -12.83 8.21 2.71
CA ILE A 33 -13.89 8.53 1.75
C ILE A 33 -14.94 9.41 2.42
N ASP A 34 -15.47 9.01 3.59
CA ASP A 34 -16.49 9.78 4.32
C ASP A 34 -15.98 11.18 4.68
N ARG A 35 -14.68 11.33 4.98
CA ARG A 35 -14.09 12.64 5.28
C ARG A 35 -13.98 13.51 4.03
N LEU A 36 -13.60 12.93 2.89
CA LEU A 36 -13.54 13.64 1.61
C LEU A 36 -14.93 14.05 1.13
N GLU A 37 -15.93 13.17 1.24
CA GLU A 37 -17.33 13.48 0.94
C GLU A 37 -17.85 14.65 1.78
N LYS A 38 -17.56 14.65 3.08
CA LYS A 38 -17.87 15.78 3.99
C LYS A 38 -17.14 17.07 3.60
N SER A 39 -16.00 16.97 2.93
CA SER A 39 -15.25 18.11 2.39
C SER A 39 -15.69 18.53 0.98
N GLY A 40 -16.71 17.89 0.41
CA GLY A 40 -17.33 18.28 -0.88
C GLY A 40 -16.95 17.42 -2.07
N TYR A 41 -16.11 16.40 -1.89
CA TYR A 41 -15.75 15.45 -2.94
C TYR A 41 -16.93 14.53 -3.27
N LYS A 42 -17.00 14.06 -4.52
CA LYS A 42 -18.06 13.24 -5.09
C LYS A 42 -17.47 12.05 -5.87
N ASP A 43 -17.97 10.87 -5.52
CA ASP A 43 -17.68 9.63 -6.24
C ASP A 43 -17.97 9.75 -7.74
N GLY A 44 -17.07 9.22 -8.57
CA GLY A 44 -17.17 9.26 -10.03
C GLY A 44 -17.00 10.63 -10.67
N LYS A 45 -16.78 11.70 -9.88
CA LYS A 45 -16.51 13.05 -10.38
C LYS A 45 -15.09 13.51 -10.07
N ASP A 46 -14.72 13.52 -8.80
CA ASP A 46 -13.42 14.00 -8.30
C ASP A 46 -12.73 12.97 -7.37
N MET A 47 -13.41 11.84 -7.16
CA MET A 47 -12.87 10.64 -6.52
C MET A 47 -13.07 9.42 -7.42
N PHE A 48 -11.99 8.66 -7.56
CA PHE A 48 -11.99 7.45 -8.36
C PHE A 48 -11.18 6.34 -7.66
N SER A 49 -11.59 5.09 -7.85
CA SER A 49 -10.83 3.91 -7.46
C SER A 49 -10.44 3.11 -8.70
N ILE A 50 -9.30 2.41 -8.66
CA ILE A 50 -9.01 1.37 -9.66
C ILE A 50 -8.82 0.06 -8.90
N HIS A 51 -9.77 -0.84 -9.07
CA HIS A 51 -9.73 -2.16 -8.47
C HIS A 51 -8.92 -3.09 -9.36
N TYR A 52 -8.16 -4.01 -8.78
CA TYR A 52 -7.36 -4.97 -9.53
C TYR A 52 -7.31 -6.30 -8.80
N ASP A 53 -6.98 -7.35 -9.55
CA ASP A 53 -6.75 -8.66 -8.98
C ASP A 53 -5.36 -8.74 -8.35
N PHE A 54 -5.31 -8.59 -7.03
CA PHE A 54 -4.11 -8.62 -6.18
C PHE A 54 -3.37 -9.97 -6.19
N ARG A 55 -3.88 -11.00 -6.88
CA ARG A 55 -3.18 -12.29 -7.02
C ARG A 55 -2.08 -12.22 -8.09
N TYR A 56 -2.20 -11.30 -9.04
CA TYR A 56 -1.29 -11.14 -10.17
C TYR A 56 -0.36 -9.94 -9.97
N ILE A 57 0.85 -10.03 -10.53
CA ILE A 57 1.79 -8.90 -10.57
C ILE A 57 1.24 -7.72 -11.40
N PRO A 58 1.82 -6.51 -11.28
CA PRO A 58 1.43 -5.36 -12.09
C PRO A 58 1.50 -5.67 -13.59
N ASN A 59 0.45 -5.27 -14.31
CA ASN A 59 0.30 -5.54 -15.72
C ASN A 59 -0.43 -4.38 -16.44
N ASN A 60 -0.68 -4.54 -17.74
CA ASN A 60 -1.27 -3.49 -18.57
C ASN A 60 -2.69 -3.08 -18.15
N TYR A 61 -3.38 -3.86 -17.30
CA TYR A 61 -4.64 -3.47 -16.69
C TYR A 61 -4.50 -2.11 -15.98
N MET A 62 -3.50 -1.96 -15.11
CA MET A 62 -3.34 -0.73 -14.34
C MET A 62 -3.02 0.47 -15.25
N VAL A 63 -2.15 0.26 -16.25
CA VAL A 63 -1.83 1.28 -17.26
C VAL A 63 -3.08 1.77 -18.00
N LYS A 64 -3.92 0.83 -18.47
CA LYS A 64 -5.16 1.14 -19.20
C LYS A 64 -6.12 1.95 -18.34
N HIS A 65 -6.39 1.49 -17.12
CA HIS A 65 -7.38 2.11 -16.24
C HIS A 65 -6.89 3.45 -15.69
N LEU A 66 -5.61 3.58 -15.35
CA LEU A 66 -5.02 4.86 -14.96
C LEU A 66 -5.14 5.88 -16.10
N ARG A 67 -4.86 5.49 -17.36
CA ARG A 67 -5.08 6.39 -18.51
C ARG A 67 -6.53 6.83 -18.64
N THR A 68 -7.47 5.91 -18.48
CA THR A 68 -8.91 6.22 -18.54
C THR A 68 -9.29 7.21 -17.45
N VAL A 69 -8.94 6.97 -16.19
CA VAL A 69 -9.27 7.88 -15.08
C VAL A 69 -8.62 9.26 -15.27
N CYS A 70 -7.34 9.31 -15.61
CA CYS A 70 -6.64 10.57 -15.92
C CYS A 70 -7.36 11.39 -17.00
N THR A 71 -7.80 10.72 -18.07
CA THR A 71 -8.44 11.36 -19.22
C THR A 71 -9.85 11.83 -18.88
N LEU A 72 -10.63 11.01 -18.17
CA LEU A 72 -11.95 11.37 -17.68
C LEU A 72 -11.86 12.57 -16.74
N ASN A 73 -10.94 12.53 -15.78
CA ASN A 73 -10.73 13.61 -14.83
C ASN A 73 -10.37 14.93 -15.51
N LEU A 74 -9.42 14.90 -16.46
CA LEU A 74 -9.03 16.11 -17.18
C LEU A 74 -10.20 16.70 -18.00
N LYS A 75 -11.11 15.86 -18.53
CA LYS A 75 -12.31 16.32 -19.22
C LYS A 75 -13.33 16.97 -18.29
N ILE A 76 -13.56 16.37 -17.11
CA ILE A 76 -14.60 16.81 -16.17
C ILE A 76 -14.14 18.03 -15.37
N ASN A 77 -12.90 17.99 -14.87
CA ASN A 77 -12.42 18.94 -13.86
C ASN A 77 -11.29 19.84 -14.36
N GLN A 78 -10.71 19.55 -15.54
CA GLN A 78 -9.58 20.31 -16.11
C GLN A 78 -8.37 20.41 -15.18
N LYS A 79 -8.21 19.40 -14.31
CA LYS A 79 -7.17 19.34 -13.29
C LYS A 79 -6.33 18.07 -13.39
N LYS A 80 -5.13 18.16 -12.84
CA LYS A 80 -4.27 17.00 -12.59
C LYS A 80 -4.76 16.27 -11.34
N ILE A 81 -4.51 14.98 -11.28
CA ILE A 81 -4.91 14.14 -10.16
C ILE A 81 -3.81 14.01 -9.11
N THR A 82 -4.21 13.75 -7.88
CA THR A 82 -3.38 13.13 -6.85
C THR A 82 -3.67 11.63 -6.83
N ILE A 83 -2.62 10.81 -6.81
CA ILE A 83 -2.74 9.37 -6.67
C ILE A 83 -2.34 9.00 -5.25
N LEU A 84 -3.14 8.19 -4.58
CA LEU A 84 -2.86 7.68 -3.25
C LEU A 84 -2.92 6.16 -3.27
N THR A 85 -1.79 5.54 -2.94
CA THR A 85 -1.64 4.09 -2.92
C THR A 85 -1.42 3.59 -1.51
N HIS A 86 -1.80 2.34 -1.25
CA HIS A 86 -1.52 1.66 0.00
C HIS A 86 -0.85 0.30 -0.28
N SER A 87 0.17 -0.06 0.50
CA SER A 87 0.83 -1.37 0.44
C SER A 87 1.23 -1.75 -0.99
N TYR A 88 0.79 -2.90 -1.51
CA TYR A 88 1.07 -3.37 -2.87
C TYR A 88 0.52 -2.46 -3.97
N GLY A 89 -0.52 -1.66 -3.70
CA GLY A 89 -1.00 -0.65 -4.64
C GLY A 89 0.11 0.31 -5.07
N CYS A 90 1.14 0.49 -4.24
CA CYS A 90 2.31 1.28 -4.61
C CYS A 90 3.05 0.67 -5.81
N TYR A 91 3.24 -0.66 -5.84
CA TYR A 91 3.87 -1.36 -6.98
C TYR A 91 3.03 -1.25 -8.25
N GLN A 92 1.71 -1.36 -8.14
CA GLN A 92 0.79 -1.23 -9.27
C GLN A 92 0.88 0.15 -9.93
N ILE A 93 0.82 1.23 -9.15
CA ILE A 93 0.98 2.58 -9.71
C ILE A 93 2.39 2.81 -10.23
N LEU A 94 3.43 2.47 -9.46
CA LEU A 94 4.80 2.76 -9.88
C LEU A 94 5.17 2.04 -11.18
N ASP A 95 4.78 0.77 -11.34
CA ASP A 95 4.96 0.03 -12.60
C ASP A 95 4.10 0.59 -13.75
N ALA A 96 2.88 1.04 -13.46
CA ALA A 96 2.06 1.69 -14.48
C ALA A 96 2.67 3.01 -14.94
N LEU A 97 3.14 3.85 -14.01
CA LEU A 97 3.80 5.11 -14.29
C LEU A 97 5.10 4.91 -15.07
N SER A 98 5.89 3.87 -14.75
CA SER A 98 7.12 3.57 -15.50
C SER A 98 6.88 3.21 -16.97
N LYS A 99 5.63 2.87 -17.35
CA LYS A 99 5.21 2.53 -18.72
C LYS A 99 4.49 3.67 -19.44
N LEU A 100 4.13 4.75 -18.73
CA LEU A 100 3.50 5.92 -19.33
C LEU A 100 4.55 6.89 -19.86
N SER A 101 4.20 7.66 -20.89
CA SER A 101 5.09 8.71 -21.39
C SER A 101 5.19 9.85 -20.39
N GLU A 102 6.35 10.50 -20.33
CA GLU A 102 6.58 11.64 -19.44
C GLU A 102 5.57 12.77 -19.66
N ASN A 103 5.31 13.10 -20.93
CA ASN A 103 4.30 14.10 -21.30
C ASN A 103 2.91 13.74 -20.77
N PHE A 104 2.54 12.46 -20.76
CA PHE A 104 1.27 12.03 -20.19
C PHE A 104 1.24 12.23 -18.68
N ILE A 105 2.30 11.83 -17.98
CA ILE A 105 2.41 11.96 -16.52
C ILE A 105 2.35 13.44 -16.13
N GLN A 106 3.20 14.28 -16.74
CA GLN A 106 3.25 15.71 -16.46
C GLN A 106 1.93 16.41 -16.77
N LYS A 107 1.18 15.96 -17.79
CA LYS A 107 -0.12 16.54 -18.15
C LYS A 107 -1.23 16.17 -17.15
N HIS A 108 -1.21 14.98 -16.56
CA HIS A 108 -2.36 14.45 -15.80
C HIS A 108 -2.12 14.26 -14.30
N ILE A 109 -0.87 14.22 -13.83
CA ILE A 109 -0.53 13.80 -12.47
C ILE A 109 0.18 14.94 -11.74
N GLU A 110 -0.37 15.34 -10.60
CA GLU A 110 0.21 16.37 -9.74
C GLU A 110 1.07 15.74 -8.63
N LYS A 111 0.49 14.78 -7.93
CA LYS A 111 1.08 14.17 -6.73
C LYS A 111 0.89 12.66 -6.75
N VAL A 112 1.85 11.94 -6.21
CA VAL A 112 1.73 10.52 -5.90
C VAL A 112 2.11 10.33 -4.44
N ILE A 113 1.21 9.78 -3.65
CA ILE A 113 1.38 9.52 -2.22
C ILE A 113 1.49 8.02 -2.04
N LEU A 114 2.71 7.55 -1.77
CA LEU A 114 2.98 6.16 -1.46
C LEU A 114 2.77 5.92 0.03
N THR A 115 1.78 5.10 0.40
CA THR A 115 1.52 4.77 1.80
C THR A 115 1.84 3.32 2.12
N ALA A 116 2.58 3.11 3.21
CA ALA A 116 3.07 1.80 3.64
C ALA A 116 3.71 0.99 2.49
N CYS A 117 4.45 1.66 1.60
CA CYS A 117 4.99 1.06 0.39
C CYS A 117 6.14 0.10 0.73
N PRO A 118 6.01 -1.22 0.48
CA PRO A 118 7.05 -2.17 0.82
C PRO A 118 8.13 -2.25 -0.25
N LEU A 119 8.78 -1.14 -0.65
CA LEU A 119 9.69 -1.09 -1.82
C LEU A 119 10.80 -2.15 -1.80
N GLY A 120 11.30 -2.51 -0.61
CA GLY A 120 12.30 -3.56 -0.42
C GLY A 120 11.73 -4.99 -0.36
N GLY A 121 10.41 -5.16 -0.45
CA GLY A 121 9.71 -6.39 -0.08
C GLY A 121 9.57 -6.53 1.44
N THR A 122 9.20 -7.73 1.90
CA THR A 122 9.05 -8.06 3.32
C THR A 122 9.43 -9.51 3.59
N GLU A 123 10.21 -9.75 4.64
CA GLU A 123 10.60 -11.07 5.13
C GLU A 123 9.36 -11.89 5.52
N LYS A 124 8.31 -11.19 5.97
CA LYS A 124 7.00 -11.79 6.28
C LYS A 124 6.41 -12.54 5.09
N ALA A 125 6.62 -12.08 3.84
CA ALA A 125 6.11 -12.78 2.66
C ALA A 125 6.78 -14.15 2.50
N VAL A 126 8.08 -14.24 2.76
CA VAL A 126 8.82 -15.51 2.72
C VAL A 126 8.37 -16.43 3.85
N ILE A 127 8.26 -15.90 5.08
CA ILE A 127 7.83 -16.71 6.22
C ILE A 127 6.39 -17.21 6.06
N ALA A 128 5.47 -16.37 5.57
CA ALA A 128 4.10 -16.78 5.27
C ALA A 128 4.05 -17.86 4.17
N PHE A 129 4.89 -17.74 3.14
CA PHE A 129 5.03 -18.77 2.09
C PHE A 129 5.51 -20.12 2.65
N LEU A 130 6.51 -20.11 3.55
CA LEU A 130 7.09 -21.34 4.11
C LEU A 130 6.17 -22.00 5.16
N THR A 131 5.55 -21.19 6.02
CA THR A 131 4.90 -21.65 7.24
C THR A 131 3.37 -21.63 7.14
N GLY A 132 2.79 -20.72 6.35
CA GLY A 132 1.36 -20.43 6.33
C GLY A 132 0.90 -19.40 7.37
N HIS A 133 1.79 -18.90 8.22
CA HIS A 133 1.44 -17.93 9.26
C HIS A 133 1.49 -16.49 8.75
N ARG A 134 0.48 -15.70 9.12
CA ARG A 134 0.37 -14.26 8.80
C ARG A 134 0.73 -13.36 9.96
N TYR A 135 0.70 -13.84 11.20
CA TYR A 135 0.95 -13.00 12.37
C TYR A 135 1.98 -13.63 13.30
N ILE A 136 2.82 -12.77 13.90
CA ILE A 136 3.91 -13.18 14.80
C ILE A 136 3.39 -13.86 16.08
N GLN A 137 2.11 -13.73 16.41
CA GLN A 137 1.56 -14.30 17.65
C GLN A 137 1.17 -15.79 17.54
N TRP A 138 1.44 -16.47 16.42
CA TRP A 138 1.28 -17.92 16.13
C TRP A 138 0.01 -18.64 16.66
N ASN A 139 -1.03 -17.91 17.10
CA ASN A 139 -2.32 -18.45 17.55
C ASN A 139 -3.35 -18.53 16.41
N GLU A 140 -2.89 -18.72 15.18
CA GLU A 140 -3.80 -18.87 14.04
C GLU A 140 -4.38 -20.28 14.00
N PRO A 141 -5.68 -20.44 13.73
CA PRO A 141 -6.27 -21.76 13.56
C PRO A 141 -5.59 -22.56 12.46
N SER A 142 -5.40 -23.86 12.67
CA SER A 142 -4.69 -24.77 11.74
C SER A 142 -5.25 -24.75 10.31
N TYR A 143 -6.58 -24.65 10.17
CA TYR A 143 -7.23 -24.56 8.86
C TYR A 143 -6.85 -23.28 8.11
N GLN A 144 -6.65 -22.16 8.81
CA GLN A 144 -6.21 -20.90 8.19
C GLN A 144 -4.77 -21.04 7.70
N ILE A 145 -3.88 -21.57 8.55
CA ILE A 145 -2.46 -21.79 8.21
C ILE A 145 -2.35 -22.69 6.97
N PHE A 146 -3.10 -23.79 6.93
CA PHE A 146 -3.16 -24.69 5.78
C PHE A 146 -3.64 -23.93 4.53
N PHE A 147 -4.78 -23.24 4.62
CA PHE A 147 -5.34 -22.48 3.49
C PHE A 147 -4.34 -21.45 2.94
N ILE A 148 -3.70 -20.67 3.81
CA ILE A 148 -2.72 -19.64 3.43
C ILE A 148 -1.52 -20.29 2.76
N LYS A 149 -0.95 -21.35 3.36
CA LYS A 149 0.21 -22.06 2.82
C LYS A 149 -0.08 -22.66 1.45
N HIS A 150 -1.29 -23.15 1.23
CA HIS A 150 -1.71 -23.67 -0.08
C HIS A 150 -1.93 -22.54 -1.09
N THR A 151 -2.57 -21.45 -0.67
CA THR A 151 -2.98 -20.35 -1.55
C THR A 151 -1.78 -19.51 -2.03
N LEU A 152 -0.87 -19.13 -1.13
CA LEU A 152 0.24 -18.22 -1.45
C LEU A 152 1.20 -18.77 -2.50
N LYS A 153 1.26 -20.11 -2.69
CA LYS A 153 2.06 -20.77 -3.72
C LYS A 153 1.61 -20.46 -5.15
N TYR A 154 0.38 -20.00 -5.32
CA TYR A 154 -0.23 -19.71 -6.62
C TYR A 154 -0.38 -18.22 -6.91
N TYR A 155 -0.18 -17.36 -5.92
CA TYR A 155 -0.27 -15.91 -6.11
C TYR A 155 1.09 -15.40 -6.56
N GLU A 156 1.11 -14.73 -7.71
CA GLU A 156 2.35 -14.16 -8.25
C GLU A 156 2.86 -13.03 -7.35
N THR A 157 1.95 -12.32 -6.68
CA THR A 157 2.26 -11.23 -5.75
C THR A 157 3.03 -11.69 -4.52
N THR A 158 2.84 -12.93 -4.05
CA THR A 158 3.66 -13.52 -2.98
C THR A 158 5.15 -13.39 -3.31
N PHE A 159 5.53 -13.76 -4.54
CA PHE A 159 6.93 -13.78 -4.97
C PHE A 159 7.46 -12.39 -5.31
N LEU A 160 6.58 -11.46 -5.72
CA LEU A 160 6.94 -10.05 -5.88
C LEU A 160 7.23 -9.38 -4.53
N MET A 161 6.53 -9.79 -3.46
CA MET A 161 6.73 -9.27 -2.10
C MET A 161 7.96 -9.84 -1.38
N PHE A 162 8.68 -10.81 -1.97
CA PHE A 162 9.93 -11.28 -1.38
C PHE A 162 10.94 -10.13 -1.30
N PRO A 163 11.83 -10.14 -0.29
CA PRO A 163 12.93 -9.18 -0.24
C PRO A 163 13.67 -9.15 -1.58
N ASN A 164 13.87 -7.96 -2.14
CA ASN A 164 14.55 -7.78 -3.41
C ASN A 164 15.98 -7.25 -3.19
N LYS A 165 16.80 -7.26 -4.24
CA LYS A 165 18.22 -6.89 -4.14
C LYS A 165 18.49 -5.44 -3.69
N HIS A 166 17.51 -4.54 -3.82
CA HIS A 166 17.61 -3.17 -3.33
C HIS A 166 17.34 -3.07 -1.82
N PHE A 167 16.77 -4.11 -1.21
CA PHE A 167 16.52 -4.14 0.23
C PHE A 167 17.84 -4.23 1.00
N PRO A 168 18.11 -3.33 1.97
CA PRO A 168 19.38 -3.32 2.70
C PRO A 168 19.73 -4.65 3.39
N ASN A 169 18.73 -5.43 3.77
CA ASN A 169 18.89 -6.70 4.50
C ASN A 169 18.67 -7.92 3.60
N TYR A 170 18.80 -7.78 2.27
CA TYR A 170 18.55 -8.88 1.33
C TYR A 170 19.40 -10.14 1.61
N ASN A 171 20.64 -9.94 2.08
CA ASN A 171 21.60 -11.01 2.38
C ASN A 171 21.52 -11.51 3.84
N ASP A 172 20.65 -10.94 4.66
CA ASP A 172 20.50 -11.37 6.05
C ASP A 172 19.86 -12.76 6.12
N VAL A 173 20.12 -13.48 7.21
CA VAL A 173 19.44 -14.73 7.52
C VAL A 173 17.99 -14.43 7.87
N ILE A 174 17.06 -14.99 7.10
CA ILE A 174 15.62 -14.82 7.32
C ILE A 174 14.96 -16.08 7.89
N TYR A 175 15.60 -17.24 7.74
CA TYR A 175 15.02 -18.51 8.16
C TYR A 175 16.10 -19.48 8.64
N ILE A 176 15.84 -20.16 9.76
CA ILE A 176 16.72 -21.18 10.34
C ILE A 176 15.93 -22.48 10.44
N ASN A 177 16.49 -23.58 9.95
CA ASN A 177 15.87 -24.90 10.01
C ASN A 177 16.92 -26.00 9.97
N LYS A 178 16.84 -26.92 10.93
CA LYS A 178 17.80 -28.00 11.20
C LYS A 178 19.23 -27.48 11.34
N GLY A 179 19.42 -26.38 12.07
CA GLY A 179 20.71 -25.73 12.30
C GLY A 179 21.31 -25.05 11.06
N LYS A 180 20.57 -24.97 9.94
CA LYS A 180 21.02 -24.29 8.71
C LYS A 180 20.37 -22.92 8.58
N ASN A 181 21.19 -21.94 8.21
CA ASN A 181 20.77 -20.57 7.95
C ASN A 181 20.42 -20.40 6.47
N TYR A 182 19.29 -19.74 6.20
CA TYR A 182 18.80 -19.46 4.86
C TYR A 182 18.57 -17.96 4.68
N THR A 183 19.15 -17.41 3.62
CA THR A 183 18.85 -16.06 3.12
C THR A 183 17.66 -16.10 2.16
N THR A 184 17.17 -14.92 1.75
CA THR A 184 16.14 -14.84 0.68
C THR A 184 16.60 -15.55 -0.59
N ALA A 185 17.87 -15.37 -0.98
CA ALA A 185 18.45 -16.00 -2.15
C ALA A 185 18.46 -17.54 -2.05
N ASP A 186 18.70 -18.09 -0.86
CA ASP A 186 18.68 -19.54 -0.65
C ASP A 186 17.27 -20.10 -0.73
N ILE A 187 16.27 -19.39 -0.19
CA ILE A 187 14.87 -19.79 -0.34
C ILE A 187 14.45 -19.77 -1.82
N VAL A 188 14.84 -18.76 -2.58
CA VAL A 188 14.54 -18.66 -4.02
C VAL A 188 15.06 -19.86 -4.81
N LYS A 189 16.22 -20.42 -4.46
CA LYS A 189 16.77 -21.64 -5.10
C LYS A 189 15.91 -22.89 -4.90
N THR A 190 15.03 -22.89 -3.90
CA THR A 190 14.13 -24.02 -3.60
C THR A 190 12.79 -23.96 -4.33
N LEU A 191 12.51 -22.86 -5.03
CA LEU A 191 11.26 -22.68 -5.77
C LEU A 191 11.17 -23.64 -6.96
N ASN A 192 9.96 -24.15 -7.24
CA ASN A 192 9.74 -24.89 -8.48
C ASN A 192 9.72 -23.95 -9.71
N ASN A 193 9.78 -24.51 -10.92
CA ASN A 193 9.86 -23.75 -12.18
C ASN A 193 8.79 -22.65 -12.31
N LYS A 194 7.54 -22.94 -11.92
CA LYS A 194 6.43 -21.97 -12.02
C LYS A 194 6.61 -20.82 -11.03
N GLN A 195 6.93 -21.14 -9.78
CA GLN A 195 7.18 -20.16 -8.73
C GLN A 195 8.40 -19.30 -9.00
N PHE A 196 9.48 -19.92 -9.50
CA PHE A 196 10.68 -19.21 -9.93
C PHE A 196 10.38 -18.26 -11.09
N SER A 197 9.53 -18.65 -12.05
CA SER A 197 9.05 -17.75 -13.10
C SER A 197 8.30 -16.54 -12.54
N TYR A 198 7.42 -16.73 -11.54
CA TYR A 198 6.74 -15.62 -10.86
C TYR A 198 7.72 -14.68 -10.16
N TYR A 199 8.70 -15.25 -9.43
CA TYR A 199 9.75 -14.48 -8.79
C TYR A 199 10.52 -13.62 -9.81
N LEU A 200 10.99 -14.20 -10.92
CA LEU A 200 11.74 -13.48 -11.95
C LEU A 200 10.93 -12.34 -12.57
N LYS A 201 9.64 -12.58 -12.87
CA LYS A 201 8.75 -11.52 -13.37
C LYS A 201 8.57 -10.40 -12.34
N GLY A 202 8.41 -10.74 -11.06
CA GLY A 202 8.34 -9.79 -9.96
C GLY A 202 9.61 -8.95 -9.84
N GLN A 203 10.78 -9.58 -9.88
CA GLN A 203 12.06 -8.86 -9.85
C GLN A 203 12.20 -7.89 -11.04
N LYS A 204 11.77 -8.28 -12.25
CA LYS A 204 11.77 -7.38 -13.41
C LYS A 204 10.88 -6.15 -13.21
N VAL A 205 9.70 -6.31 -12.59
CA VAL A 205 8.83 -5.18 -12.23
C VAL A 205 9.53 -4.26 -11.23
N ILE A 206 10.17 -4.82 -10.21
CA ILE A 206 10.90 -4.08 -9.19
C ILE A 206 12.04 -3.26 -9.83
N GLU A 207 12.85 -3.85 -10.69
CA GLU A 207 13.93 -3.13 -11.38
C GLU A 207 13.40 -1.96 -12.21
N ASN A 208 12.31 -2.15 -12.96
CA ASN A 208 11.69 -1.06 -13.72
C ASN A 208 11.21 0.09 -12.81
N ILE A 209 10.67 -0.24 -11.63
CA ILE A 209 10.24 0.75 -10.65
C ILE A 209 11.43 1.55 -10.11
N PHE A 210 12.53 0.89 -9.73
CA PHE A 210 13.72 1.58 -9.24
C PHE A 210 14.34 2.47 -10.31
N VAL A 211 14.46 1.99 -11.56
CA VAL A 211 14.90 2.81 -12.70
C VAL A 211 14.01 4.05 -12.88
N PHE A 212 12.69 3.88 -12.78
CA PHE A 212 11.73 4.98 -12.89
C PHE A 212 11.83 5.99 -11.73
N LEU A 213 12.01 5.51 -10.50
CA LEU A 213 12.17 6.36 -9.32
C LEU A 213 13.48 7.15 -9.37
N GLU A 214 14.59 6.54 -9.80
CA GLU A 214 15.87 7.24 -10.01
C GLU A 214 15.75 8.32 -11.09
N LYS A 215 15.01 8.04 -12.17
CA LYS A 215 14.70 9.03 -13.20
C LYS A 215 13.89 10.20 -12.63
N CYS A 216 12.82 9.92 -11.88
CA CYS A 216 11.99 10.94 -11.25
C CYS A 216 12.74 11.77 -10.20
N LYS A 217 13.74 11.19 -9.55
CA LYS A 217 14.63 11.91 -8.61
C LYS A 217 15.48 12.96 -9.32
N LYS A 218 15.97 12.66 -10.53
CA LYS A 218 16.77 13.59 -11.36
C LYS A 218 15.91 14.62 -12.07
N SER A 219 14.76 14.20 -12.59
CA SER A 219 13.80 15.05 -13.30
C SER A 219 12.37 14.76 -12.79
N PRO A 220 11.89 15.53 -11.80
CA PRO A 220 10.58 15.28 -11.20
C PRO A 220 9.43 15.44 -12.20
N LEU A 221 8.68 14.35 -12.43
CA LEU A 221 7.48 14.34 -13.27
C LEU A 221 6.20 14.70 -12.50
N PHE A 222 6.23 14.53 -11.18
CA PHE A 222 5.15 14.82 -10.23
C PHE A 222 5.76 14.99 -8.83
N SER A 223 4.97 15.50 -7.87
CA SER A 223 5.39 15.55 -6.47
C SER A 223 5.19 14.19 -5.79
N LEU A 224 6.28 13.48 -5.53
CA LEU A 224 6.24 12.23 -4.76
C LEU A 224 6.15 12.53 -3.26
N TYR A 225 5.25 11.85 -2.56
CA TYR A 225 5.15 11.82 -1.10
C TYR A 225 5.32 10.39 -0.61
N CYS A 226 5.99 10.23 0.52
CA CYS A 226 6.03 8.95 1.19
C CYS A 226 5.49 9.03 2.61
N ALA A 227 4.63 8.07 2.94
CA ALA A 227 3.93 8.00 4.21
C ALA A 227 4.03 6.57 4.78
N TYR A 228 4.63 6.39 5.94
CA TYR A 228 4.76 5.06 6.56
C TYR A 228 4.62 5.12 8.07
N GLY A 229 4.18 4.01 8.66
CA GLY A 229 4.15 3.83 10.10
C GLY A 229 5.52 3.44 10.62
N GLU A 230 5.90 3.98 11.77
CA GLU A 230 7.11 3.56 12.47
C GLU A 230 6.77 3.33 13.93
N TYR A 231 7.12 2.15 14.45
CA TYR A 231 6.95 1.83 15.85
C TYR A 231 8.09 0.95 16.35
N PRO A 232 8.75 1.33 17.45
CA PRO A 232 9.77 0.50 18.08
C PRO A 232 9.17 -0.82 18.59
N ASN A 233 9.75 -1.96 18.23
CA ASN A 233 9.23 -3.30 18.53
C ASN A 233 7.83 -3.56 17.94
N SER A 234 7.57 -3.08 16.72
CA SER A 234 6.30 -3.24 15.99
C SER A 234 5.89 -4.70 15.69
N MET A 235 6.66 -5.69 16.13
CA MET A 235 6.48 -7.09 15.77
C MET A 235 6.48 -7.26 14.23
N ASN A 236 7.43 -6.64 13.53
CA ASN A 236 7.77 -7.04 12.16
C ASN A 236 8.71 -8.24 12.20
N ILE A 237 8.57 -9.17 11.24
CA ILE A 237 9.44 -10.34 11.18
C ILE A 237 10.78 -9.93 10.57
N LYS A 238 11.87 -10.19 11.28
CA LYS A 238 13.23 -10.14 10.74
C LYS A 238 13.68 -11.52 10.30
N SER A 239 13.57 -12.49 11.21
CA SER A 239 13.95 -13.88 10.94
C SER A 239 13.03 -14.86 11.70
N PHE A 240 12.95 -16.09 11.21
CA PHE A 240 12.23 -17.17 11.90
C PHE A 240 13.12 -18.40 12.08
N ASN A 241 13.34 -18.77 13.34
CA ASN A 241 14.00 -20.01 13.70
C ASN A 241 12.95 -21.11 13.93
N LYS A 242 12.86 -22.04 12.98
CA LYS A 242 11.93 -23.17 13.07
C LYS A 242 12.33 -24.19 14.12
N ASP A 243 13.61 -24.33 14.42
CA ASP A 243 14.11 -25.33 15.38
C ASP A 243 13.70 -24.97 16.81
N THR A 244 13.71 -23.67 17.13
CA THR A 244 13.31 -23.13 18.44
C THR A 244 11.90 -22.54 18.45
N ASN A 245 11.23 -22.51 17.30
CA ASN A 245 9.96 -21.81 17.08
C ASN A 245 10.00 -20.33 17.51
N PHE A 246 11.13 -19.66 17.28
CA PHE A 246 11.37 -18.27 17.69
C PHE A 246 11.33 -17.32 16.50
N VAL A 247 10.64 -16.19 16.65
CA VAL A 247 10.63 -15.09 15.68
C VAL A 247 11.46 -13.94 16.22
N GLU A 248 12.49 -13.57 15.48
CA GLU A 248 13.22 -12.33 15.73
C GLU A 248 12.42 -11.17 15.13
N ALA A 249 12.13 -10.16 15.96
CA ALA A 249 11.38 -8.99 15.56
C ALA A 249 12.29 -7.86 15.07
N THR A 250 11.75 -6.97 14.24
CA THR A 250 12.34 -5.68 13.85
C THR A 250 11.27 -4.59 13.90
N ASP A 251 11.69 -3.35 13.72
CA ASP A 251 10.83 -2.17 13.66
C ASP A 251 10.13 -2.06 12.30
N GLY A 252 9.02 -1.32 12.27
CA GLY A 252 8.16 -1.13 11.08
C GLY A 252 6.70 -0.90 11.45
N ASP A 253 5.79 -1.36 10.59
CA ASP A 253 4.34 -1.15 10.72
C ASP A 253 3.53 -2.41 11.08
N ALA A 254 4.20 -3.42 11.65
CA ALA A 254 3.70 -4.78 11.94
C ALA A 254 3.45 -5.69 10.71
N THR A 255 3.78 -5.23 9.50
CA THR A 255 3.79 -6.06 8.27
C THR A 255 5.06 -5.88 7.45
N VAL A 256 5.45 -4.64 7.20
CA VAL A 256 6.61 -4.25 6.41
C VAL A 256 7.71 -3.69 7.32
N PRO A 257 8.96 -4.18 7.23
CA PRO A 257 10.05 -3.67 8.05
C PRO A 257 10.36 -2.21 7.72
N ILE A 258 10.80 -1.45 8.71
CA ILE A 258 11.05 0.00 8.58
C ILE A 258 12.04 0.32 7.46
N LYS A 259 13.08 -0.51 7.29
CA LYS A 259 14.08 -0.33 6.22
C LYS A 259 13.49 -0.43 4.82
N SER A 260 12.45 -1.23 4.62
CA SER A 260 11.73 -1.37 3.34
C SER A 260 10.80 -0.18 3.12
N LEU A 261 10.10 0.25 4.18
CA LEU A 261 9.22 1.41 4.17
C LEU A 261 9.98 2.71 3.87
N GLN A 262 11.16 2.91 4.47
CA GLN A 262 11.95 4.14 4.35
C GLN A 262 12.59 4.34 2.96
N MET A 263 12.65 3.31 2.11
CA MET A 263 13.32 3.41 0.81
C MET A 263 12.70 4.50 -0.07
N CYS A 264 11.40 4.70 -0.01
CA CYS A 264 10.70 5.75 -0.76
C CYS A 264 11.20 7.16 -0.41
N SER A 265 11.68 7.37 0.83
CA SER A 265 12.19 8.66 1.30
C SER A 265 13.42 9.11 0.53
N GLN A 266 14.15 8.19 -0.09
CA GLN A 266 15.33 8.48 -0.91
C GLN A 266 14.99 9.15 -2.26
N TYR A 267 13.71 9.08 -2.66
CA TYR A 267 13.17 9.54 -3.94
C TYR A 267 12.30 10.78 -3.83
N THR A 268 12.15 11.32 -2.63
CA THR A 268 11.30 12.48 -2.36
C THR A 268 12.07 13.58 -1.63
N SER A 269 11.53 14.80 -1.65
CA SER A 269 12.09 15.89 -0.86
C SER A 269 11.88 15.63 0.64
N ARG A 270 12.78 16.14 1.49
CA ARG A 270 12.72 15.94 2.95
C ARG A 270 11.36 16.32 3.56
N ASN A 271 10.69 17.34 3.01
CA ASN A 271 9.39 17.82 3.49
C ASN A 271 8.20 16.92 3.13
N ASN A 272 8.39 16.06 2.13
CA ASN A 272 7.36 15.19 1.56
C ASN A 272 7.40 13.75 2.10
N SER A 273 8.39 13.44 2.96
CA SER A 273 8.36 12.23 3.79
C SER A 273 7.58 12.50 5.08
N LYS A 274 6.63 11.61 5.40
CA LYS A 274 5.79 11.68 6.60
C LYS A 274 5.87 10.35 7.33
N VAL A 275 6.37 10.39 8.56
CA VAL A 275 6.35 9.24 9.47
C VAL A 275 5.12 9.38 10.36
N PHE A 276 4.33 8.32 10.44
CA PHE A 276 3.16 8.24 11.31
C PHE A 276 3.48 7.39 12.54
N LEU A 277 3.40 8.02 13.71
CA LEU A 277 3.47 7.32 14.99
C LEU A 277 2.04 7.00 15.43
N LEU A 278 1.60 5.76 15.20
CA LEU A 278 0.29 5.29 15.70
C LEU A 278 0.45 4.78 17.14
N GLN A 279 -0.50 5.11 18.02
CA GLN A 279 -0.47 4.69 19.43
C GLN A 279 -0.63 3.17 19.61
N SER A 280 -1.15 2.46 18.61
CA SER A 280 -1.33 1.00 18.64
C SER A 280 -0.09 0.27 18.13
N LYS A 281 0.41 -0.69 18.94
CA LYS A 281 1.44 -1.67 18.52
C LYS A 281 0.99 -2.58 17.40
N LEU A 282 -0.34 -2.79 17.26
CA LEU A 282 -0.91 -3.79 16.38
C LEU A 282 -1.45 -3.17 15.10
N ASN A 283 -1.06 -3.77 13.97
CA ASN A 283 -1.65 -3.59 12.64
C ASN A 283 -1.59 -2.15 12.10
N GLN A 284 -0.50 -1.43 12.37
CA GLN A 284 -0.28 -0.07 11.87
C GLN A 284 -0.35 0.01 10.35
N HIS A 285 0.17 -1.02 9.68
CA HIS A 285 0.13 -1.19 8.24
C HIS A 285 -1.26 -0.94 7.66
N ARG A 286 -2.29 -1.56 8.25
CA ARG A 286 -3.69 -1.36 7.84
C ARG A 286 -4.28 -0.09 8.43
N LEU A 287 -4.03 0.16 9.71
CA LEU A 287 -4.71 1.22 10.44
C LEU A 287 -4.41 2.61 9.90
N MET A 288 -3.22 2.85 9.33
CA MET A 288 -2.85 4.19 8.86
C MET A 288 -3.87 4.78 7.87
N ILE A 289 -4.46 3.96 7.00
CA ILE A 289 -5.40 4.42 5.98
C ILE A 289 -6.77 4.78 6.57
N GLN A 290 -7.06 4.29 7.78
CA GLN A 290 -8.28 4.58 8.53
C GLN A 290 -8.20 5.89 9.32
N TYR A 291 -7.03 6.54 9.38
CA TYR A 291 -6.82 7.78 10.10
C TYR A 291 -6.65 8.96 9.11
N PRO A 292 -7.76 9.51 8.57
CA PRO A 292 -7.72 10.51 7.50
C PRO A 292 -6.96 11.78 7.88
N MET A 293 -6.89 12.12 9.17
CA MET A 293 -6.17 13.29 9.69
C MET A 293 -4.70 13.34 9.23
N TYR A 294 -4.09 12.19 9.01
CA TYR A 294 -2.71 12.07 8.55
C TYR A 294 -2.52 12.42 7.07
N PHE A 295 -3.57 12.28 6.27
CA PHE A 295 -3.56 12.61 4.85
C PHE A 295 -4.09 14.02 4.58
N VAL A 296 -4.97 14.55 5.43
CA VAL A 296 -5.54 15.91 5.28
C VAL A 296 -4.44 16.97 5.14
N LYS A 297 -3.38 16.93 5.95
CA LYS A 297 -2.24 17.87 5.83
C LYS A 297 -1.42 17.71 4.54
N ILE A 298 -1.47 16.54 3.91
CA ILE A 298 -0.80 16.25 2.63
C ILE A 298 -1.66 16.75 1.46
N PHE A 299 -2.99 16.78 1.63
CA PHE A 299 -3.94 17.30 0.65
C PHE A 299 -4.10 18.83 0.69
N THR A 300 -3.84 19.48 1.83
CA THR A 300 -3.88 20.95 1.95
C THR A 300 -2.58 21.61 1.47
N PRO A 301 -2.63 22.60 0.54
CA PRO A 301 -1.42 23.28 0.06
C PRO A 301 -0.79 24.18 1.12
N LYS A 302 0.56 24.29 1.11
CA LYS A 302 1.28 25.35 1.83
C LYS A 302 1.06 26.69 1.12
N LYS A 303 0.07 27.48 1.53
CA LYS A 303 0.10 28.94 1.37
C LYS A 303 -0.15 29.59 2.73
N GLY A 304 0.68 30.58 3.06
CA GLY A 304 0.82 31.18 4.38
C GLY A 304 -0.34 32.10 4.75
N GLY A 305 -1.47 31.51 5.16
CA GLY A 305 -2.47 32.18 5.99
C GLY A 305 -2.32 31.68 7.42
N MET A 306 -1.97 32.58 8.35
CA MET A 306 -1.99 32.32 9.78
C MET A 306 -3.34 31.71 10.20
N ILE A 307 -3.32 30.49 10.76
CA ILE A 307 -4.37 30.06 11.68
C ILE A 307 -3.68 29.32 12.83
N ASN A 308 -3.83 29.90 14.03
CA ASN A 308 -3.27 29.44 15.29
C ASN A 308 -3.61 27.96 15.61
N PRO A 309 -2.74 27.23 16.32
CA PRO A 309 -3.01 25.85 16.70
C PRO A 309 -3.90 25.79 17.95
N PRO A 310 -4.78 24.79 18.09
CA PRO A 310 -5.17 24.33 19.41
C PRO A 310 -4.33 23.11 19.79
N VAL A 311 -3.45 23.40 20.75
CA VAL A 311 -2.91 22.60 21.85
C VAL A 311 -3.55 21.22 22.08
N LEU A 312 -2.67 20.27 22.40
CA LEU A 312 -2.90 18.89 22.87
C LEU A 312 -3.93 18.74 24.01
N CYS A 313 -4.58 17.58 24.00
CA CYS A 313 -5.02 16.73 25.14
C CYS A 313 -5.87 17.33 26.27
N ARG A 314 -7.12 16.85 26.38
CA ARG A 314 -7.68 16.17 27.57
C ARG A 314 -9.00 15.45 27.21
N LEU A 315 -9.19 14.25 27.75
CA LEU A 315 -10.40 13.41 27.64
C LEU A 315 -11.68 14.14 28.08
N VAL A 316 -12.84 13.79 27.50
CA VAL A 316 -14.13 13.37 28.13
C VAL A 316 -15.23 13.24 27.06
N PHE A 317 -16.13 12.27 27.24
CA PHE A 317 -17.23 11.84 26.36
C PHE A 317 -18.34 12.88 26.07
N SER A 318 -19.08 12.62 24.98
CA SER A 318 -20.52 12.90 24.73
C SER A 318 -20.92 13.99 23.73
N CYS A 319 -21.80 13.57 22.81
CA CYS A 319 -22.96 14.24 22.20
C CYS A 319 -22.84 15.58 21.42
N PHE A 320 -23.34 15.49 20.18
CA PHE A 320 -24.06 16.50 19.37
C PHE A 320 -23.56 17.96 19.34
N SER A 321 -23.08 18.40 18.17
CA SER A 321 -23.76 19.48 17.41
C SER A 321 -23.10 19.71 16.04
N ASN A 322 -23.94 20.26 15.15
CA ASN A 322 -23.77 20.41 13.72
C ASN A 322 -22.95 21.66 13.32
N LYS A 323 -22.31 21.56 12.14
CA LYS A 323 -21.59 22.60 11.37
C LYS A 323 -20.14 22.87 11.79
N VAL A 324 -19.23 22.47 10.91
CA VAL A 324 -17.94 23.15 10.69
C VAL A 324 -17.82 23.39 9.18
N VAL A 325 -17.85 24.66 8.78
CA VAL A 325 -17.60 25.13 7.41
C VAL A 325 -16.08 25.13 7.21
N ALA A 326 -15.60 24.52 6.13
CA ALA A 326 -14.22 24.69 5.69
C ALA A 326 -14.19 25.79 4.61
N MET A 327 -13.65 26.95 4.98
CA MET A 327 -13.23 28.03 4.08
C MET A 327 -11.78 27.77 3.65
N ASP A 328 -11.54 27.45 2.38
CA ASP A 328 -10.39 27.96 1.60
C ASP A 328 -10.44 27.69 0.07
N GLY A 329 -11.47 26.99 -0.44
CA GLY A 329 -11.70 26.91 -1.89
C GLY A 329 -10.64 26.15 -2.69
N SER A 330 -9.84 25.29 -2.04
CA SER A 330 -8.84 24.47 -2.73
C SER A 330 -9.37 23.06 -3.06
N ASN A 331 -9.63 22.79 -4.36
CA ASN A 331 -10.03 21.44 -4.85
C ASN A 331 -8.81 20.71 -5.43
N PHE A 332 -8.48 19.55 -4.84
CA PHE A 332 -7.58 18.52 -5.40
C PHE A 332 -8.37 17.21 -5.52
N GLU A 333 -7.82 16.14 -6.12
CA GLU A 333 -8.58 14.93 -6.53
C GLU A 333 -7.76 13.68 -6.26
N ILE A 334 -8.36 12.59 -5.75
CA ILE A 334 -7.61 11.43 -5.23
C ILE A 334 -8.01 10.13 -5.95
N ILE A 335 -7.01 9.40 -6.48
CA ILE A 335 -7.18 8.05 -7.07
C ILE A 335 -6.60 6.99 -6.13
N TRP A 336 -7.38 5.95 -5.83
CA TRP A 336 -7.02 4.90 -4.87
C TRP A 336 -6.74 3.53 -5.50
N LEU A 337 -5.74 2.81 -4.96
CA LEU A 337 -5.40 1.41 -5.30
C LEU A 337 -5.40 0.50 -4.06
N TYR A 338 -6.02 -0.69 -4.13
CA TYR A 338 -6.15 -1.59 -2.98
C TYR A 338 -6.16 -3.12 -3.25
N GLU A 339 -5.81 -3.89 -2.21
CA GLU A 339 -5.56 -5.34 -2.16
C GLU A 339 -6.65 -6.18 -1.46
N PHE A 340 -6.80 -7.42 -1.94
CA PHE A 340 -7.57 -8.56 -1.39
C PHE A 340 -9.09 -8.60 -1.66
N LEU A 341 -9.50 -9.72 -2.26
CA LEU A 341 -10.87 -10.23 -2.34
C LEU A 341 -11.05 -11.26 -1.23
N SER A 342 -12.12 -11.10 -0.47
CA SER A 342 -12.62 -12.13 0.43
C SER A 342 -13.09 -13.34 -0.40
N HIS A 343 -12.53 -14.52 -0.12
CA HIS A 343 -13.14 -15.77 -0.56
C HIS A 343 -14.34 -16.06 0.35
N LYS A 344 -15.52 -16.20 -0.26
CA LYS A 344 -16.68 -16.85 0.36
C LYS A 344 -16.27 -18.26 0.79
N SER A 345 -16.51 -18.56 2.06
CA SER A 345 -16.50 -19.89 2.64
C SER A 345 -17.54 -20.75 1.92
N TYR A 346 -17.14 -21.94 1.48
CA TYR A 346 -18.00 -23.12 1.56
C TYR A 346 -17.58 -23.90 2.80
#